data_AF-A0A075APR4-F1
#
_entry.id   AF-A0A075APR4-F1
#
_cell.length_a   1.000
_cell.length_b   1.000
_cell.length_c   1.000
_cell.angle_alpha   90.00
_cell.angle_beta   90.00
_cell.angle_gamma   90.00
#
_symmetry.space_group_name_H-M   'P 1'
#
loop_
_entity.id
_entity.type
_entity.pdbx_description
1 polymer ?
#
loop_
_entity_poly.entity_id
_entity_poly.type
_entity_poly.pdbx_seq_one_letter_code
_entity_poly.pdbx_strand_id
1 'polypeptide(L)'
;MRKKDEDNAGGIEEYFALDKSTILQECRVFNETPIRARRCSMILTKLIALMLSGQPISSVEATDAFFSVTKLFQSNDNSLRRLVYIAIKELSRLSENVIMVTSSLMKDMNSRGEVMYKSNAIRALSKISDASMMQSVERYYKQAIVDRSGGVASASLVSAYH
;
A
#
# COMPACT_ATOMS: atom_id res chain seq x y z
N MET A 1 -0.26 39.94 16.85
CA MET A 1 0.74 39.02 16.26
C MET A 1 0.38 37.60 16.68
N ARG A 2 -0.35 36.84 15.85
CA ARG A 2 -0.49 35.38 16.01
C ARG A 2 -0.96 34.75 14.70
N LYS A 3 -0.02 34.00 14.13
CA LYS A 3 -0.03 33.00 13.06
C LYS A 3 -1.31 32.86 12.22
N LYS A 4 -1.15 33.22 10.95
CA LYS A 4 -1.84 32.57 9.82
C LYS A 4 -1.51 31.08 9.89
N ASP A 5 -2.52 30.25 10.17
CA ASP A 5 -2.50 28.85 9.77
C ASP A 5 -2.74 28.84 8.27
N GLU A 6 -1.64 28.80 7.51
CA GLU A 6 -1.67 28.48 6.09
C GLU A 6 -2.04 26.99 5.97
N ASP A 7 -3.35 26.75 5.91
CA ASP A 7 -3.91 25.52 5.38
C ASP A 7 -3.50 25.40 3.91
N ASN A 8 -2.27 24.93 3.69
CA ASN A 8 -1.75 24.48 2.41
C ASN A 8 -2.39 23.11 2.07
N ALA A 9 -3.71 23.13 1.89
CA ALA A 9 -4.45 22.06 1.25
C ALA A 9 -4.30 22.27 -0.25
N GLY A 10 -3.19 21.80 -0.80
CA GLY A 10 -2.99 21.72 -2.24
C GLY A 10 -4.18 21.01 -2.88
N GLY A 11 -4.86 21.71 -3.80
CA GLY A 11 -6.07 21.22 -4.44
C GLY A 11 -5.82 19.93 -5.20
N ILE A 12 -6.88 19.16 -5.45
CA ILE A 12 -6.83 17.91 -6.23
C ILE A 12 -6.14 18.15 -7.60
N GLU A 13 -6.31 19.34 -8.20
CA GLU A 13 -5.65 19.76 -9.44
C GLU A 13 -4.12 19.83 -9.35
N GLU A 14 -3.57 20.18 -8.18
CA GLU A 14 -2.13 20.24 -7.95
C GLU A 14 -1.52 18.84 -7.95
N TYR A 15 -2.29 17.80 -7.60
CA TYR A 15 -1.84 16.40 -7.67
C TYR A 15 -1.77 15.85 -9.11
N PHE A 16 -2.57 16.39 -10.03
CA PHE A 16 -2.61 15.96 -11.43
C PHE A 16 -1.61 16.70 -12.34
N ALA A 17 -1.11 17.86 -11.90
CA ALA A 17 -0.10 18.64 -12.62
C ALA A 17 1.36 18.28 -12.25
N LEU A 18 1.56 17.24 -11.44
CA LEU A 18 2.89 16.88 -10.93
C LEU A 18 3.76 16.21 -11.98
N ASP A 19 5.02 16.65 -12.03
CA ASP A 19 6.05 16.01 -12.83
C ASP A 19 6.45 14.64 -12.22
N LYS A 20 6.36 13.59 -13.04
CA LYS A 20 6.72 12.21 -12.70
C LYS A 20 8.10 12.11 -12.06
N SER A 21 9.08 12.84 -12.60
CA SER A 21 10.46 12.77 -12.13
C SER A 21 10.59 13.28 -10.69
N THR A 22 9.85 14.33 -10.36
CA THR A 22 9.83 14.94 -9.02
C THR A 22 9.20 13.98 -8.01
N ILE A 23 8.07 13.36 -8.32
CA ILE A 23 7.40 12.40 -7.42
C ILE A 23 8.33 11.20 -7.12
N LEU A 24 8.95 10.63 -8.16
CA LEU A 24 9.85 9.48 -7.99
C LEU A 24 11.08 9.84 -7.14
N GLN A 25 11.57 11.07 -7.23
CA GLN A 25 12.63 11.55 -6.33
C GLN A 25 12.13 11.73 -4.89
N GLU A 26 10.93 12.27 -4.69
CA GLU A 26 10.32 12.42 -3.35
C GLU A 26 10.13 11.05 -2.65
N CYS A 27 9.87 9.97 -3.40
CA CYS A 27 9.76 8.62 -2.85
C CYS A 27 11.02 8.15 -2.08
N ARG A 28 12.18 8.76 -2.31
CA ARG A 28 13.41 8.47 -1.55
C ARG A 28 13.26 8.75 -0.04
N VAL A 29 12.34 9.65 0.33
CA VAL A 29 12.02 9.95 1.73
C VAL A 29 11.51 8.71 2.48
N PHE A 30 10.94 7.71 1.80
CA PHE A 30 10.49 6.47 2.43
C PHE A 30 11.64 5.62 2.98
N ASN A 31 12.88 5.88 2.54
CA ASN A 31 14.08 5.21 3.01
C ASN A 31 14.68 5.87 4.27
N GLU A 32 14.18 7.04 4.68
CA GLU A 32 14.67 7.76 5.85
C GLU A 32 14.18 7.12 7.16
N THR A 33 15.09 7.02 8.13
CA THR A 33 14.77 6.62 9.51
C THR A 33 15.06 7.83 10.41
N PRO A 34 14.09 8.33 11.20
CA PRO A 34 12.75 7.78 11.46
C PRO A 34 11.70 8.15 10.39
N ILE A 35 10.76 7.23 10.15
CA ILE A 35 9.66 7.42 9.19
C ILE A 35 8.69 8.49 9.68
N ARG A 36 8.55 9.57 8.90
CA ARG A 36 7.61 10.66 9.18
C ARG A 36 6.26 10.39 8.51
N ALA A 37 5.31 9.83 9.25
CA ALA A 37 4.06 9.30 8.70
C ALA A 37 3.25 10.33 7.86
N ARG A 38 3.11 11.57 8.34
CA ARG A 38 2.38 12.63 7.63
C ARG A 38 3.01 12.97 6.28
N ARG A 39 4.33 13.18 6.26
CA ARG A 39 5.08 13.48 5.01
C ARG A 39 5.04 12.30 4.05
N CYS A 40 5.24 11.08 4.55
CA CYS A 40 5.19 9.88 3.73
C CYS A 40 3.80 9.67 3.14
N SER A 41 2.73 9.94 3.90
CA SER A 41 1.35 9.84 3.42
C SER A 41 1.09 10.80 2.25
N MET A 42 1.54 12.06 2.36
CA MET A 42 1.38 13.04 1.28
C MET A 42 2.08 12.60 -0.01
N ILE A 43 3.34 12.15 0.09
CA ILE A 43 4.11 11.68 -1.06
C ILE A 43 3.49 10.41 -1.66
N LEU A 44 3.03 9.49 -0.81
CA LEU A 44 2.40 8.25 -1.25
C LEU A 44 1.08 8.50 -1.97
N THR A 45 0.29 9.48 -1.52
CA THR A 45 -0.91 9.93 -2.24
C THR A 45 -0.58 10.51 -3.60
N LYS A 46 0.50 11.32 -3.73
CA LYS A 46 0.97 11.81 -5.04
C LYS A 46 1.35 10.65 -5.96
N LEU A 47 2.08 9.65 -5.45
CA LEU A 47 2.46 8.47 -6.24
C LEU A 47 1.24 7.68 -6.72
N ILE A 48 0.25 7.47 -5.85
CA ILE A 48 -1.01 6.80 -6.23
C ILE A 48 -1.75 7.63 -7.29
N ALA A 49 -1.83 8.95 -7.13
CA ALA A 49 -2.48 9.83 -8.12
C ALA A 49 -1.80 9.77 -9.50
N LEU A 50 -0.46 9.76 -9.54
CA LEU A 50 0.32 9.58 -10.77
C LEU A 50 0.03 8.25 -11.47
N MET A 51 -0.13 7.17 -10.69
CA MET A 51 -0.47 5.86 -11.24
C MET A 51 -1.90 5.81 -11.78
N LEU A 52 -2.83 6.50 -11.11
CA LEU A 52 -4.23 6.61 -11.56
C LEU A 52 -4.40 7.57 -12.75
N SER A 53 -3.49 8.51 -12.96
CA SER A 53 -3.53 9.43 -14.11
C SER A 53 -3.16 8.76 -15.44
N GLY A 54 -2.76 7.48 -15.42
CA GLY A 54 -2.46 6.70 -16.62
C GLY A 54 -1.13 7.03 -17.30
N GLN A 55 -0.23 7.78 -16.63
CA GLN A 55 1.10 8.02 -17.17
C GLN A 55 1.93 6.73 -17.15
N PRO A 56 2.71 6.44 -18.21
CA PRO A 56 3.52 5.23 -18.26
C PRO A 56 4.67 5.31 -17.24
N ILE A 57 4.70 4.35 -16.33
CA ILE A 57 5.80 4.09 -15.39
C ILE A 57 6.54 2.85 -15.89
N SER A 58 7.86 2.94 -16.02
CA SER A 58 8.68 1.79 -16.42
C SER A 58 8.72 0.74 -15.31
N SER A 59 8.97 -0.53 -15.67
CA SER A 59 9.12 -1.61 -14.69
C SER A 59 10.20 -1.29 -13.65
N VAL A 60 11.32 -0.69 -14.06
CA VAL A 60 12.42 -0.31 -13.16
C VAL A 60 11.98 0.75 -12.15
N GLU A 61 11.36 1.83 -12.62
CA GLU A 61 10.86 2.90 -11.73
C GLU A 61 9.78 2.38 -10.77
N ALA A 62 8.87 1.54 -11.27
CA ALA A 62 7.82 0.92 -10.47
C ALA A 62 8.42 0.00 -9.39
N THR A 63 9.45 -0.75 -9.74
CA THR A 63 10.14 -1.67 -8.81
C THR A 63 10.89 -0.90 -7.72
N ASP A 64 11.60 0.17 -8.07
CA ASP A 64 12.28 1.05 -7.09
C ASP A 64 11.29 1.75 -6.15
N ALA A 65 10.18 2.25 -6.70
CA ALA A 65 9.10 2.82 -5.91
C ALA A 65 8.48 1.77 -4.98
N PHE A 66 8.26 0.55 -5.47
CA PHE A 66 7.75 -0.56 -4.67
C PHE A 66 8.65 -0.90 -3.49
N PHE A 67 9.95 -1.09 -3.73
CA PHE A 67 10.94 -1.30 -2.67
C PHE A 67 10.91 -0.20 -1.62
N SER A 68 10.82 1.07 -2.05
CA SER A 68 10.74 2.22 -1.14
C SER A 68 9.45 2.19 -0.31
N VAL A 69 8.30 1.88 -0.94
CA VAL A 69 7.00 1.75 -0.26
C VAL A 69 6.99 0.60 0.75
N THR A 70 7.64 -0.53 0.47
CA THR A 70 7.68 -1.66 1.43
C THR A 70 8.29 -1.30 2.78
N LYS A 71 9.21 -0.32 2.83
CA LYS A 71 9.82 0.13 4.09
C LYS A 71 8.81 0.84 5.00
N LEU A 72 7.74 1.38 4.43
CA LEU A 72 6.68 2.05 5.18
C LEU A 72 5.88 1.10 6.08
N PHE A 73 5.97 -0.22 5.89
CA PHE A 73 5.42 -1.21 6.83
C PHE A 73 6.03 -1.13 8.24
N GLN A 74 7.19 -0.50 8.40
CA GLN A 74 7.79 -0.26 9.72
C GLN A 74 7.02 0.79 10.55
N SER A 75 6.20 1.63 9.91
CA SER A 75 5.38 2.61 10.62
C SER A 75 4.11 1.97 11.19
N ASN A 76 3.75 2.34 12.42
CA ASN A 76 2.49 1.93 13.08
C ASN A 76 1.33 2.90 12.83
N ASP A 77 1.46 3.85 11.90
CA ASP A 77 0.38 4.77 11.57
C ASP A 77 -0.70 4.11 10.69
N ASN A 78 -1.94 4.11 11.19
CA ASN A 78 -3.07 3.43 10.53
C ASN A 78 -3.43 4.03 9.16
N SER A 79 -3.31 5.35 9.02
CA SER A 79 -3.64 6.05 7.78
C SER A 79 -2.60 5.74 6.71
N LEU A 80 -1.32 5.81 7.07
CA LEU A 80 -0.22 5.45 6.19
C LEU A 80 -0.31 3.98 5.78
N ARG A 81 -0.62 3.06 6.71
CA ARG A 81 -0.74 1.64 6.40
C ARG A 81 -1.81 1.36 5.35
N ARG A 82 -2.95 2.06 5.40
CA ARG A 82 -4.00 1.96 4.37
C ARG A 82 -3.51 2.40 2.99
N LEU A 83 -2.78 3.51 2.93
CA LEU A 83 -2.18 4.00 1.67
C LEU A 83 -1.15 3.00 1.13
N VAL A 84 -0.36 2.37 1.99
CA VAL A 84 0.61 1.33 1.60
C VAL A 84 -0.08 0.15 0.93
N TYR A 85 -1.19 -0.36 1.47
CA TYR A 85 -1.94 -1.44 0.81
C TYR A 85 -2.48 -1.04 -0.56
N ILE A 86 -2.90 0.22 -0.75
CA ILE A 86 -3.36 0.72 -2.05
C ILE A 86 -2.17 0.76 -3.02
N ALA A 87 -1.07 1.39 -2.64
CA ALA A 87 0.12 1.50 -3.46
C ALA A 87 0.67 0.14 -3.90
N ILE A 88 0.72 -0.84 -2.99
CA ILE A 88 1.20 -2.20 -3.30
C ILE A 88 0.34 -2.89 -4.36
N LYS A 89 -0.99 -2.81 -4.25
CA LYS A 89 -1.90 -3.45 -5.22
C LYS A 89 -1.79 -2.86 -6.63
N GLU A 90 -1.51 -1.57 -6.70
CA GLU A 90 -1.40 -0.88 -7.98
C GLU A 90 0.01 -1.05 -8.57
N LEU A 91 1.07 -0.97 -7.75
CA LEU A 91 2.45 -1.19 -8.19
C LEU A 91 2.72 -2.66 -8.56
N SER A 92 2.07 -3.63 -7.91
CA SER A 92 2.34 -5.06 -8.13
C SER A 92 2.13 -5.54 -9.56
N ARG A 93 1.40 -4.79 -10.39
CA ARG A 93 1.18 -5.13 -11.80
C ARG A 93 2.35 -4.72 -12.70
N LEU A 94 3.13 -3.75 -12.25
CA LEU A 94 4.22 -3.12 -13.02
C LEU A 94 5.60 -3.47 -12.46
N SER A 95 5.68 -3.79 -11.16
CA SER A 95 6.93 -4.08 -10.45
C SER A 95 7.30 -5.55 -10.51
N GLU A 96 8.61 -5.82 -10.50
CA GLU A 96 9.17 -7.15 -10.30
C GLU A 96 9.38 -7.44 -8.80
N ASN A 97 9.58 -8.71 -8.43
CA ASN A 97 9.89 -9.14 -7.06
C ASN A 97 8.84 -8.76 -5.99
N VAL A 98 7.57 -8.69 -6.38
CA VAL A 98 6.44 -8.35 -5.50
C VAL A 98 6.32 -9.26 -4.27
N ILE A 99 6.87 -10.47 -4.34
CA ILE A 99 6.89 -11.48 -3.27
C ILE A 99 7.43 -10.94 -1.93
N MET A 100 8.32 -9.94 -1.95
CA MET A 100 8.95 -9.40 -0.73
C MET A 100 7.97 -8.87 0.33
N VAL A 101 6.74 -8.45 -0.04
CA VAL A 101 5.75 -7.95 0.92
C VAL A 101 4.92 -9.06 1.58
N THR A 102 5.02 -10.30 1.08
CA THR A 102 4.17 -11.42 1.51
C THR A 102 4.25 -11.68 3.01
N SER A 103 5.46 -11.68 3.58
CA SER A 103 5.65 -11.87 5.02
C SER A 103 5.02 -10.74 5.85
N SER A 104 5.12 -9.50 5.37
CA SER A 104 4.51 -8.33 6.02
C SER A 104 2.99 -8.39 5.97
N LEU A 105 2.42 -8.79 4.82
CA LEU A 105 0.98 -8.98 4.67
C LEU A 105 0.45 -10.14 5.51
N MET A 106 1.14 -11.28 5.53
CA MET A 106 0.78 -12.41 6.39
C MET A 106 0.82 -12.04 7.87
N LYS A 107 1.78 -11.21 8.30
CA LYS A 107 1.82 -10.68 9.66
C LYS A 107 0.58 -9.83 9.96
N ASP A 108 0.20 -8.95 9.05
CA ASP A 108 -0.97 -8.08 9.21
C ASP A 108 -2.30 -8.87 9.19
N MET A 109 -2.39 -9.96 8.43
CA MET A 109 -3.54 -10.90 8.45
C MET A 109 -3.76 -11.56 9.80
N ASN A 110 -2.68 -11.78 10.57
CA ASN A 110 -2.73 -12.40 11.89
C ASN A 110 -2.78 -11.38 13.04
N SER A 111 -2.85 -10.08 12.73
CA SER A 111 -2.90 -9.03 13.75
C SER A 111 -4.14 -9.20 14.64
N ARG A 112 -3.95 -9.23 15.97
CA ARG A 112 -5.04 -9.53 16.92
C ARG A 112 -5.99 -8.36 17.17
N GLY A 113 -5.53 -7.12 16.97
CA GLY A 113 -6.27 -5.92 17.35
C GLY A 113 -6.98 -5.18 16.22
N GLU A 114 -6.48 -5.28 14.99
CA GLU A 114 -6.91 -4.41 13.89
C GLU A 114 -7.56 -5.20 12.75
N VAL A 115 -8.87 -5.42 12.89
CA VAL A 115 -9.72 -6.05 11.85
C VAL A 115 -9.52 -5.40 10.47
N MET A 116 -9.24 -4.09 10.44
CA MET A 116 -8.95 -3.32 9.23
C MET A 116 -7.66 -3.75 8.54
N TYR A 117 -6.61 -4.09 9.30
CA TYR A 117 -5.36 -4.60 8.73
C TYR A 117 -5.57 -5.99 8.16
N LYS A 118 -6.27 -6.87 8.88
CA LYS A 118 -6.58 -8.21 8.38
C LYS A 118 -7.28 -8.17 7.02
N SER A 119 -8.39 -7.43 6.95
CA SER A 119 -9.22 -7.37 5.75
C SER A 119 -8.52 -6.72 4.56
N ASN A 120 -7.72 -5.67 4.78
CA ASN A 120 -6.95 -5.05 3.71
C ASN A 120 -5.75 -5.89 3.28
N ALA A 121 -5.06 -6.54 4.21
CA ALA A 121 -3.93 -7.42 3.92
C ALA A 121 -4.36 -8.66 3.12
N ILE A 122 -5.52 -9.25 3.44
CA ILE A 122 -6.11 -10.33 2.64
C ILE A 122 -6.27 -9.89 1.18
N ARG A 123 -6.94 -8.76 0.92
CA ARG A 123 -7.18 -8.27 -0.45
C ARG A 123 -5.89 -7.95 -1.19
N ALA A 124 -4.91 -7.35 -0.50
CA ALA A 124 -3.61 -7.07 -1.08
C ALA A 124 -2.85 -8.35 -1.40
N LEU A 125 -2.86 -9.34 -0.49
CA LEU A 125 -2.17 -10.60 -0.67
C LEU A 125 -2.77 -11.39 -1.84
N SER A 126 -4.10 -11.40 -2.01
CA SER A 126 -4.74 -12.10 -3.13
C SER A 126 -4.32 -11.52 -4.46
N LYS A 127 -4.14 -10.19 -4.52
CA LYS A 127 -3.78 -9.50 -5.76
C LYS A 127 -2.33 -9.77 -6.21
N ILE A 128 -1.43 -10.03 -5.26
CA ILE A 128 -0.01 -10.27 -5.55
C ILE A 128 0.36 -11.75 -5.60
N SER A 129 -0.52 -12.64 -5.13
CA SER A 129 -0.24 -14.07 -5.06
C SER A 129 -0.38 -14.70 -6.45
N ASP A 130 0.59 -15.53 -6.81
CA ASP A 130 0.50 -16.40 -7.99
C ASP A 130 0.21 -17.86 -7.59
N ALA A 131 0.09 -18.74 -8.59
CA ALA A 131 -0.20 -20.15 -8.37
C ALA A 131 0.87 -20.86 -7.51
N SER A 132 2.12 -20.39 -7.54
CA SER A 132 3.22 -20.98 -6.78
C SER A 132 3.13 -20.63 -5.28
N MET A 133 2.60 -19.44 -4.97
CA MET A 133 2.47 -18.96 -3.59
C MET A 133 1.21 -19.48 -2.89
N MET A 134 0.21 -19.95 -3.66
CA MET A 134 -1.11 -20.31 -3.14
C MET A 134 -1.05 -21.31 -1.97
N GLN A 135 -0.21 -22.35 -2.06
CA GLN A 135 -0.05 -23.34 -0.99
C GLN A 135 0.42 -22.71 0.34
N SER A 136 1.30 -21.70 0.27
CA SER A 136 1.84 -21.04 1.47
C SER A 136 0.80 -20.16 2.17
N VAL A 137 -0.18 -19.64 1.41
CA VAL A 137 -1.19 -18.69 1.90
C VAL A 137 -2.56 -19.33 2.17
N GLU A 138 -2.80 -20.55 1.67
CA GLU A 138 -4.07 -21.27 1.73
C GLU A 138 -4.65 -21.34 3.15
N ARG A 139 -3.82 -21.67 4.15
CA ARG A 139 -4.25 -21.76 5.55
C ARG A 139 -4.84 -20.44 6.05
N TYR A 140 -4.26 -19.31 5.65
CA TYR A 140 -4.73 -17.99 6.09
C TYR A 140 -6.07 -17.63 5.44
N TYR A 141 -6.27 -17.99 4.18
CA TYR A 141 -7.58 -17.81 3.52
C TYR A 141 -8.67 -18.67 4.16
N LYS A 142 -8.38 -19.94 4.46
CA LYS A 142 -9.31 -20.83 5.16
C LYS A 142 -9.75 -20.26 6.50
N GLN A 143 -8.82 -19.67 7.26
CA GLN A 143 -9.13 -18.99 8.53
C GLN A 143 -9.95 -17.71 8.32
N ALA A 144 -9.63 -16.93 7.29
CA ALA A 144 -10.31 -15.67 7.01
C ALA A 144 -11.77 -15.85 6.59
N ILE A 145 -12.10 -16.90 5.83
CA ILE A 145 -13.48 -17.20 5.38
C ILE A 145 -14.43 -17.41 6.57
N VAL A 146 -13.93 -18.02 7.65
CA VAL A 146 -14.72 -18.35 8.86
C VAL A 146 -14.47 -17.36 10.01
N ASP A 147 -13.83 -16.22 9.74
CA ASP A 147 -13.55 -15.20 10.77
C ASP A 147 -14.87 -14.60 11.30
N ARG A 148 -14.91 -14.31 12.61
CA ARG A 148 -16.10 -13.73 13.26
C ARG A 148 -16.42 -12.34 12.75
N SER A 149 -15.43 -11.62 12.24
CA SER A 149 -15.63 -10.32 11.61
C SER A 149 -16.14 -10.47 10.19
N GLY A 150 -17.36 -10.00 9.95
CA GLY A 150 -17.95 -9.99 8.60
C GLY A 150 -17.10 -9.26 7.57
N GLY A 151 -16.31 -8.26 7.97
CA GLY A 151 -15.40 -7.54 7.05
C GLY A 151 -14.23 -8.38 6.55
N VAL A 152 -13.72 -9.30 7.39
CA VAL A 152 -12.62 -10.21 7.06
C VAL A 152 -13.13 -11.36 6.20
N ALA A 153 -14.25 -11.96 6.59
CA ALA A 153 -14.91 -13.01 5.82
C ALA A 153 -15.31 -12.52 4.42
N SER A 154 -15.95 -11.34 4.33
CA SER A 154 -16.34 -10.74 3.04
C SER A 154 -15.12 -10.42 2.17
N ALA A 155 -14.05 -9.89 2.76
CA ALA A 155 -12.81 -9.63 2.04
C ALA A 155 -12.22 -10.92 1.45
N SER A 156 -12.20 -12.01 2.22
CA SER A 156 -11.68 -13.30 1.76
C SER A 156 -12.52 -13.91 0.65
N LEU A 157 -13.84 -13.78 0.72
CA LEU A 157 -14.75 -14.31 -0.31
C LEU A 157 -14.61 -13.55 -1.63
N VAL A 158 -14.55 -12.22 -1.58
CA VAL A 158 -14.33 -11.39 -2.79
C VAL A 158 -12.94 -11.65 -3.38
N SER A 159 -11.94 -11.81 -2.53
CA SER A 159 -10.57 -12.17 -2.91
C SER A 159 -10.46 -13.52 -3.63
N ALA A 160 -11.37 -14.47 -3.39
CA ALA A 160 -11.36 -15.77 -4.06
C ALA A 160 -11.88 -15.71 -5.51
N TYR A 161 -12.55 -14.61 -5.89
CA TYR A 161 -13.09 -14.42 -7.24
C TYR A 161 -12.12 -13.70 -8.19
N HIS A 162 -11.19 -12.92 -7.65
CA HIS A 162 -10.23 -12.10 -8.41
C HIS A 162 -8.86 -12.76 -8.55
#